data_AF-A0A4Y9TFD7-F1
#
_entry.id   AF-A0A4Y9TFD7-F1
#
_cell.length_a   1.000
_cell.length_b   1.000
_cell.length_c   1.000
_cell.angle_alpha   90.00
_cell.angle_beta   90.00
_cell.angle_gamma   90.00
#
_symmetry.space_group_name_H-M   'P 1'
#
loop_
_entity.id
_entity.type
_entity.pdbx_description
1 polymer ?
#
loop_
_entity_poly.entity_id
_entity_poly.type
_entity_poly.pdbx_seq_one_letter_code
_entity_poly.pdbx_strand_id
1 'polypeptide(L)'
;MNTTDEVYQILRDAKARARRYYHITGKPLGVTGEVAEYEAARVLDLELQLARQAGYDATEVRNGTTLRIQIKGRYFPNPKLRGGRVGSIDLKQEFDTVLLVLLDADYNAFQIYEADRSAVEALLTRPGSKARNERGSVGISQFKAISSLRWERACEEAES
;
A
#
# COMPACT_ATOMS: atom_id res chain seq x y z
N MET A 1 -4.82 -16.63 -21.94
CA MET A 1 -4.81 -15.69 -20.80
C MET A 1 -3.36 -15.34 -20.55
N ASN A 2 -2.98 -14.06 -20.52
CA ASN A 2 -1.58 -13.70 -20.32
C ASN A 2 -1.20 -13.93 -18.84
N THR A 3 0.07 -14.20 -18.54
CA THR A 3 0.58 -14.45 -17.18
C THR A 3 0.16 -13.36 -16.20
N THR A 4 0.14 -12.10 -16.64
CA THR A 4 -0.34 -10.98 -15.84
C THR A 4 -1.79 -11.17 -15.41
N ASP A 5 -2.69 -11.50 -16.33
CA ASP A 5 -4.11 -11.72 -16.02
C ASP A 5 -4.27 -12.83 -14.97
N GLU A 6 -3.46 -13.89 -15.08
CA GLU A 6 -3.52 -15.05 -14.17
C GLU A 6 -3.07 -14.64 -12.76
N VAL A 7 -2.01 -13.85 -12.64
CA VAL A 7 -1.58 -13.29 -11.35
C VAL A 7 -2.67 -12.40 -10.75
N TYR A 8 -3.31 -11.55 -11.54
CA TYR A 8 -4.43 -10.74 -11.05
C TYR A 8 -5.61 -11.59 -10.57
N GLN A 9 -5.91 -12.71 -11.23
CA GLN A 9 -6.92 -13.66 -10.74
C GLN A 9 -6.50 -14.31 -9.41
N ILE A 10 -5.25 -14.75 -9.30
CA ILE A 10 -4.73 -15.34 -8.05
C ILE A 10 -4.81 -14.33 -6.90
N LEU A 11 -4.44 -13.07 -7.13
CA LEU A 11 -4.50 -12.02 -6.11
C LEU A 11 -5.95 -11.70 -5.70
N ARG A 12 -6.87 -11.65 -6.67
CA ARG A 12 -8.31 -11.51 -6.41
C ARG A 12 -8.85 -12.66 -5.54
N ASP A 13 -8.47 -13.89 -5.85
CA ASP A 13 -8.88 -15.07 -5.10
C ASP A 13 -8.26 -15.10 -3.70
N ALA A 14 -6.99 -14.71 -3.59
CA ALA A 14 -6.30 -14.57 -2.30
C ALA A 14 -7.01 -13.55 -1.41
N LYS A 15 -7.41 -12.39 -1.96
CA LYS A 15 -8.23 -11.39 -1.27
C LYS A 15 -9.56 -11.98 -0.78
N ALA A 16 -10.29 -12.69 -1.65
CA ALA A 16 -11.56 -13.32 -1.27
C ALA A 16 -11.40 -14.34 -0.13
N ARG A 17 -10.32 -15.14 -0.17
CA ARG A 17 -9.98 -16.11 0.88
C ARG A 17 -9.55 -15.43 2.17
N ALA A 18 -8.75 -14.37 2.10
CA ALA A 18 -8.31 -13.58 3.26
C ALA A 18 -9.50 -12.96 3.99
N ARG A 19 -10.43 -12.36 3.25
CA ARG A 19 -11.70 -11.86 3.78
C ARG A 19 -12.47 -12.97 4.50
N ARG A 20 -12.71 -14.10 3.83
CA ARG A 20 -13.46 -15.23 4.44
C ARG A 20 -12.76 -15.76 5.70
N TYR A 21 -11.44 -15.88 5.67
CA TYR A 21 -10.65 -16.32 6.82
C TYR A 21 -10.81 -15.37 8.01
N TYR A 22 -10.77 -14.05 7.79
CA TYR A 22 -10.99 -13.06 8.83
C TYR A 22 -12.40 -13.16 9.44
N HIS A 23 -13.44 -13.28 8.60
CA HIS A 23 -14.82 -13.40 9.07
C HIS A 23 -15.05 -14.62 9.96
N ILE A 24 -14.36 -15.74 9.69
CA ILE A 24 -14.48 -16.97 10.47
C ILE A 24 -13.65 -16.91 11.75
N THR A 25 -12.45 -16.33 11.70
CA THR A 25 -11.44 -16.49 12.77
C THR A 25 -11.20 -15.23 13.61
N GLY A 26 -11.64 -14.06 13.12
CA GLY A 26 -11.29 -12.75 13.66
C GLY A 26 -9.81 -12.38 13.47
N LYS A 27 -9.03 -13.15 12.70
CA LYS A 27 -7.58 -12.97 12.51
C LYS A 27 -7.25 -12.71 11.03
N PRO A 28 -6.31 -11.81 10.72
CA PRO A 28 -5.93 -11.55 9.33
C PRO A 28 -5.17 -12.74 8.72
N LEU A 29 -5.37 -12.98 7.43
CA LEU A 29 -4.53 -13.89 6.63
C LEU A 29 -3.28 -13.13 6.17
N GLY A 30 -2.11 -13.77 6.23
CA GLY A 30 -0.79 -13.19 5.96
C GLY A 30 -0.50 -12.86 4.48
N VAL A 31 -1.43 -12.16 3.81
CA VAL A 31 -1.37 -11.76 2.40
C VAL A 31 -1.64 -10.26 2.20
N THR A 32 -1.41 -9.47 3.25
CA THR A 32 -1.80 -8.03 3.25
C THR A 32 -0.99 -7.19 2.28
N GLY A 33 0.27 -7.55 2.01
CA GLY A 33 1.10 -6.83 1.04
C GLY A 33 0.60 -7.07 -0.38
N GLU A 34 0.45 -8.33 -0.73
CA GLU A 34 0.00 -8.79 -2.04
C GLU A 34 -1.40 -8.26 -2.38
N VAL A 35 -2.32 -8.25 -1.41
CA VAL A 35 -3.66 -7.68 -1.61
C VAL A 35 -3.62 -6.15 -1.74
N ALA A 36 -2.70 -5.47 -1.04
CA ALA A 36 -2.53 -4.02 -1.19
C ALA A 36 -1.97 -3.63 -2.56
N GLU A 37 -0.99 -4.39 -3.07
CA GLU A 37 -0.48 -4.24 -4.43
C GLU A 37 -1.59 -4.41 -5.47
N TYR A 38 -2.35 -5.50 -5.37
CA TYR A 38 -3.51 -5.74 -6.22
C TYR A 38 -4.55 -4.60 -6.17
N GLU A 39 -4.91 -4.14 -4.98
CA GLU A 39 -5.90 -3.07 -4.83
C GLU A 39 -5.40 -1.74 -5.39
N ALA A 40 -4.13 -1.38 -5.14
CA ALA A 40 -3.55 -0.16 -5.70
C ALA A 40 -3.51 -0.23 -7.23
N ALA A 41 -3.05 -1.34 -7.79
CA ALA A 41 -2.98 -1.51 -9.24
C ALA A 41 -4.35 -1.46 -9.90
N ARG A 42 -5.34 -2.15 -9.32
CA ARG A 42 -6.72 -2.13 -9.82
C ARG A 42 -7.37 -0.75 -9.73
N VAL A 43 -7.09 0.01 -8.67
CA VAL A 43 -7.75 1.30 -8.40
C VAL A 43 -7.09 2.45 -9.15
N LEU A 44 -5.77 2.42 -9.30
CA LEU A 44 -4.97 3.49 -9.88
C LEU A 44 -4.44 3.15 -11.29
N ASP A 45 -4.81 1.99 -11.83
CA ASP A 45 -4.35 1.50 -13.14
C ASP A 45 -2.82 1.38 -13.22
N LEU A 46 -2.20 0.80 -12.18
CA LEU A 46 -0.75 0.59 -12.12
C LEU A 46 -0.36 -0.73 -12.77
N GLU A 47 0.84 -0.78 -13.35
CA GLU A 47 1.43 -2.01 -13.86
C GLU A 47 2.22 -2.71 -12.75
N LEU A 48 1.72 -3.86 -12.27
CA LEU A 48 2.41 -4.65 -11.25
C LEU A 48 3.67 -5.31 -11.81
N GLN A 49 4.74 -5.26 -11.02
CA GLN A 49 5.98 -5.97 -11.32
C GLN A 49 5.91 -7.39 -10.78
N LEU A 50 5.64 -8.35 -11.67
CA LEU A 50 5.44 -9.76 -11.31
C LEU A 50 6.72 -10.44 -10.80
N ALA A 51 7.87 -10.04 -11.31
CA ALA A 51 9.16 -10.47 -10.79
C ALA A 51 9.54 -9.58 -9.60
N ARG A 52 10.01 -10.18 -8.50
CA ARG A 52 10.51 -9.40 -7.36
C ARG A 52 11.69 -8.55 -7.79
N GLN A 53 11.42 -7.28 -8.07
CA GLN A 53 12.44 -6.25 -8.24
C GLN A 53 12.79 -5.70 -6.86
N ALA A 54 14.08 -5.47 -6.63
CA ALA A 54 14.51 -4.83 -5.38
C ALA A 54 14.12 -3.34 -5.41
N GLY A 55 13.01 -2.99 -4.77
CA GLY A 55 12.70 -1.58 -4.47
C GLY A 55 11.32 -1.09 -4.78
N TYR A 56 10.66 -1.66 -5.79
CA TYR A 56 9.35 -1.20 -6.25
C TYR A 56 8.48 -2.39 -6.65
N ASP A 57 7.18 -2.20 -6.49
CA ASP A 57 6.15 -3.23 -6.64
C ASP A 57 5.30 -2.97 -7.90
N ALA A 58 5.26 -1.73 -8.37
CA ALA A 58 4.53 -1.33 -9.57
C ALA A 58 5.19 -0.17 -10.33
N THR A 59 4.75 0.05 -11.55
CA THR A 59 5.11 1.20 -12.38
C THR A 59 3.89 1.95 -12.90
N GLU A 60 4.04 3.25 -13.13
CA GLU A 60 3.03 4.11 -13.76
C GLU A 60 3.71 5.10 -14.70
N VAL A 61 3.08 5.42 -15.84
CA VAL A 61 3.56 6.48 -16.72
C VAL A 61 2.81 7.77 -16.40
N ARG A 62 3.52 8.77 -15.87
CA ARG A 62 2.98 10.11 -15.61
C ARG A 62 3.75 11.14 -16.42
N ASN A 63 3.04 11.93 -17.23
CA ASN A 63 3.63 12.98 -18.07
C ASN A 63 4.79 12.47 -18.98
N GLY A 64 4.70 11.23 -19.46
CA GLY A 64 5.73 10.61 -20.31
C GLY A 64 6.92 10.00 -19.54
N THR A 65 6.93 10.08 -18.21
CA THR A 65 7.97 9.49 -17.36
C THR A 65 7.44 8.25 -16.65
N THR A 66 8.18 7.15 -16.72
CA THR A 66 7.88 5.95 -15.92
C THR A 66 8.34 6.16 -14.48
N LEU A 67 7.40 6.08 -13.55
CA LEU A 67 7.65 6.14 -12.11
C LEU A 67 7.66 4.73 -11.52
N ARG A 68 8.64 4.43 -10.68
CA ARG A 68 8.74 3.21 -9.88
C ARG A 68 8.07 3.44 -8.53
N ILE A 69 7.10 2.59 -8.21
CA ILE A 69 6.23 2.78 -7.06
C ILE A 69 6.44 1.63 -6.07
N GLN A 70 6.79 1.96 -4.83
CA GLN A 70 6.79 0.99 -3.73
C GLN A 70 5.44 1.02 -3.00
N ILE A 71 4.79 -0.12 -2.83
CA ILE A 71 3.47 -0.25 -2.23
C ILE A 71 3.59 -0.86 -0.83
N LYS A 72 2.97 -0.22 0.16
CA LYS A 72 2.91 -0.68 1.55
C LYS A 72 1.45 -0.80 2.00
N GLY A 73 1.02 -2.03 2.24
CA GLY A 73 -0.32 -2.34 2.72
C GLY A 73 -0.48 -2.26 4.24
N ARG A 74 -1.63 -1.72 4.70
CA ARG A 74 -2.06 -1.78 6.09
C ARG A 74 -3.52 -2.15 6.24
N TYR A 75 -3.74 -3.25 6.94
CA TYR A 75 -5.07 -3.79 7.25
C TYR A 75 -5.63 -3.14 8.52
N PHE A 76 -6.79 -2.49 8.37
CA PHE A 76 -7.50 -1.76 9.41
C PHE A 76 -8.95 -2.27 9.50
N PRO A 77 -9.17 -3.40 10.19
CA PRO A 77 -10.51 -3.97 10.31
C PRO A 77 -11.46 -3.09 11.15
N ASN A 78 -10.90 -2.22 12.00
CA ASN A 78 -11.65 -1.20 12.70
C ASN A 78 -11.20 0.19 12.22
N PRO A 79 -12.03 0.96 11.51
CA PRO A 79 -11.69 2.29 11.00
C PRO A 79 -11.34 3.31 12.10
N LYS A 80 -11.75 3.05 13.35
CA LYS A 80 -11.40 3.87 14.52
C LYS A 80 -9.95 3.64 14.96
N LEU A 81 -9.36 2.48 14.63
CA LEU A 81 -7.94 2.22 14.85
C LEU A 81 -7.16 2.92 13.74
N ARG A 82 -6.53 4.05 14.07
CA ARG A 82 -5.64 4.80 13.15
C ARG A 82 -4.16 4.70 13.54
N GLY A 83 -3.86 3.90 14.56
CA GLY A 83 -2.50 3.67 15.05
C GLY A 83 -1.79 2.60 14.23
N GLY A 84 -0.48 2.74 14.09
CA GLY A 84 0.34 1.75 13.41
C GLY A 84 1.57 2.36 12.77
N ARG A 85 2.40 1.49 12.18
CA ARG A 85 3.65 1.88 11.54
C ARG A 85 3.61 1.41 10.10
N VAL A 86 4.09 2.21 9.16
CA VAL A 86 4.35 1.75 7.79
C VAL A 86 5.46 0.70 7.82
N GLY A 87 5.46 -0.21 6.84
CA GLY A 87 6.55 -1.18 6.68
C GLY A 87 7.88 -0.43 6.55
N SER A 88 8.99 -1.09 6.85
CA SER A 88 10.30 -0.47 6.66
C SER A 88 10.46 -0.06 5.20
N ILE A 89 10.90 1.18 4.98
CA ILE A 89 11.25 1.71 3.67
C ILE A 89 12.78 1.78 3.64
N ASP A 90 13.38 1.08 2.67
CA ASP A 90 14.82 1.07 2.48
C ASP A 90 15.21 2.09 1.40
N LEU A 91 15.82 3.20 1.82
CA LEU A 91 16.28 4.26 0.93
C LEU A 91 17.42 3.83 0.00
N LYS A 92 18.04 2.66 0.21
CA LYS A 92 19.03 2.12 -0.72
C LYS A 92 18.39 1.51 -1.97
N GLN A 93 17.11 1.17 -1.89
CA GLN A 93 16.40 0.58 -3.02
C GLN A 93 15.92 1.66 -3.99
N GLU A 94 15.70 1.25 -5.23
CA GLU A 94 15.26 2.14 -6.30
C GLU A 94 13.73 2.22 -6.33
N PHE A 95 13.20 3.41 -6.03
CA PHE A 95 11.79 3.77 -6.13
C PHE A 95 11.69 5.29 -6.24
N ASP A 96 10.64 5.79 -6.89
CA ASP A 96 10.40 7.22 -7.08
C ASP A 96 9.31 7.71 -6.11
N THR A 97 8.28 6.90 -5.86
CA THR A 97 7.23 7.19 -4.88
C THR A 97 6.88 5.98 -4.01
N VAL A 98 6.25 6.23 -2.86
CA VAL A 98 5.72 5.21 -1.97
C VAL A 98 4.21 5.38 -1.82
N LEU A 99 3.46 4.31 -2.07
CA LEU A 99 2.03 4.23 -1.78
C LEU A 99 1.79 3.55 -0.43
N LEU A 100 0.99 4.18 0.42
CA LEU A 100 0.40 3.55 1.60
C LEU A 100 -1.06 3.23 1.30
N VAL A 101 -1.37 1.94 1.18
CA VAL A 101 -2.70 1.43 0.89
C VAL A 101 -3.36 1.00 2.19
N LEU A 102 -4.47 1.64 2.54
CA LEU A 102 -5.24 1.30 3.72
C LEU A 102 -6.41 0.41 3.31
N LEU A 103 -6.43 -0.79 3.89
CA LEU A 103 -7.43 -1.82 3.63
C LEU A 103 -8.41 -1.91 4.79
N ASP A 104 -9.70 -2.03 4.51
CA ASP A 104 -10.75 -2.26 5.51
C ASP A 104 -10.85 -3.75 5.90
N ALA A 105 -11.84 -4.10 6.73
CA ALA A 105 -12.10 -5.47 7.19
C ALA A 105 -12.37 -6.47 6.04
N ASP A 106 -12.80 -5.98 4.88
CA ASP A 106 -13.07 -6.77 3.69
C ASP A 106 -11.88 -6.83 2.74
N TYR A 107 -10.72 -6.32 3.18
CA TYR A 107 -9.52 -6.17 2.36
C TYR A 107 -9.76 -5.29 1.11
N ASN A 108 -10.72 -4.38 1.17
CA ASN A 108 -10.90 -3.37 0.14
C ASN A 108 -10.07 -2.14 0.49
N ALA A 109 -9.39 -1.56 -0.50
CA ALA A 109 -8.79 -0.25 -0.30
C ALA A 109 -9.89 0.78 0.00
N PHE A 110 -9.67 1.60 1.02
CA PHE A 110 -10.54 2.75 1.31
C PHE A 110 -9.79 4.08 1.18
N GLN A 111 -8.47 4.09 1.37
CA GLN A 111 -7.61 5.25 1.14
C GLN A 111 -6.25 4.81 0.61
N ILE A 112 -5.71 5.57 -0.34
CA ILE A 112 -4.35 5.41 -0.86
C ILE A 112 -3.65 6.76 -0.74
N TYR A 113 -2.54 6.77 -0.01
CA TYR A 113 -1.68 7.95 0.16
C TYR A 113 -0.39 7.77 -0.63
N GLU A 114 0.10 8.84 -1.24
CA GLU A 114 1.33 8.83 -2.02
C GLU A 114 2.34 9.84 -1.47
N ALA A 115 3.59 9.41 -1.28
CA ALA A 115 4.68 10.30 -0.89
C ALA A 115 5.87 10.14 -1.86
N ASP A 116 6.44 11.27 -2.26
CA ASP A 116 7.66 11.30 -3.06
C ASP A 116 8.87 10.83 -2.26
N ARG A 117 9.86 10.25 -2.96
CA ARG A 117 11.11 9.79 -2.34
C ARG A 117 11.77 10.86 -1.48
N SER A 118 11.84 12.11 -1.95
CA SER A 118 12.47 13.22 -1.22
C SER A 118 11.77 13.51 0.11
N ALA A 119 10.43 13.46 0.14
CA ALA A 119 9.65 13.65 1.36
C ALA A 119 9.84 12.49 2.35
N VAL A 120 9.89 11.25 1.84
CA VAL A 120 10.17 10.05 2.65
C VAL A 120 11.58 10.07 3.22
N GLU A 121 12.57 10.44 2.42
CA GLU A 121 13.96 10.59 2.84
C GLU A 121 14.09 11.65 3.94
N ALA A 122 13.51 12.83 3.73
CA ALA A 122 13.48 13.89 4.75
C ALA A 122 12.81 13.41 6.05
N LEU A 123 11.72 12.63 5.96
CA LEU A 123 11.07 12.07 7.13
C LEU A 123 11.99 11.08 7.88
N LEU A 124 12.66 10.19 7.15
CA LEU A 124 13.48 9.11 7.71
C LEU A 124 14.80 9.59 8.30
N THR A 125 15.40 10.63 7.74
CA THR A 125 16.69 11.19 8.16
C THR A 125 16.57 12.23 9.29
N ARG A 126 15.34 12.66 9.63
CA ARG A 126 15.11 13.61 10.72
C ARG A 126 15.78 13.13 12.04
N PRO A 127 16.53 14.01 12.73
CA PRO A 127 17.13 13.67 14.02
C PRO A 127 16.07 13.15 15.00
N GLY A 128 16.35 12.03 15.66
CA GLY A 128 15.41 11.42 16.61
C GLY A 128 15.49 9.90 16.67
N SER A 129 14.32 9.25 16.59
CA SER A 129 14.14 7.83 16.97
C SER A 129 14.94 6.85 16.12
N LYS A 130 15.70 5.94 16.76
CA LYS A 130 16.35 4.78 16.11
C LYS A 130 15.44 3.94 15.21
N ALA A 131 14.17 3.79 15.60
CA ALA A 131 13.17 3.06 14.81
C ALA A 131 12.94 3.64 13.39
N ARG A 132 13.18 4.93 13.24
CA ARG A 132 13.07 5.64 11.97
C ARG A 132 14.41 5.67 11.25
N ASN A 133 15.46 6.06 11.98
CA ASN A 133 16.76 6.36 11.40
C ASN A 133 17.56 5.10 11.05
N GLU A 134 17.37 4.01 11.80
CA GLU A 134 18.10 2.74 11.58
C GLU A 134 17.22 1.66 10.95
N ARG A 135 15.91 1.63 11.28
CA ARG A 135 14.98 0.58 10.84
C ARG A 135 14.03 1.00 9.70
N GLY A 136 14.13 2.24 9.21
CA GLY A 136 13.33 2.73 8.09
C GLY A 136 11.81 2.75 8.35
N SER A 137 11.38 2.67 9.61
CA SER A 137 9.97 2.50 9.96
C SER A 137 9.40 3.81 10.50
N VAL A 138 8.24 4.22 9.99
CA VAL A 138 7.54 5.47 10.35
C VAL A 138 6.13 5.20 10.85
N GLY A 139 5.59 6.07 11.69
CA GLY A 139 4.17 6.01 12.05
C GLY A 139 3.28 6.34 10.85
N ILE A 140 2.09 5.74 10.77
CA ILE A 140 1.14 6.01 9.68
C ILE A 140 0.74 7.48 9.65
N SER A 141 0.48 8.12 10.80
CA SER A 141 0.18 9.55 10.86
C SER A 141 1.33 10.42 10.37
N GLN A 142 2.58 10.00 10.60
CA GLN A 142 3.77 10.72 10.12
C GLN A 142 3.92 10.60 8.60
N PHE A 143 3.67 9.40 8.06
CA PHE A 143 3.64 9.19 6.62
C PHE A 143 2.52 10.01 5.97
N LYS A 144 1.30 9.97 6.53
CA LYS A 144 0.16 10.77 6.05
C LYS A 144 0.48 12.27 5.99
N ALA A 145 1.25 12.78 6.94
CA ALA A 145 1.61 14.20 7.00
C ALA A 145 2.57 14.66 5.89
N ILE A 146 3.31 13.73 5.26
CA ILE A 146 4.22 14.02 4.15
C ILE A 146 3.67 13.58 2.78
N SER A 147 2.48 13.01 2.76
CA SER A 147 1.87 12.40 1.57
C SER A 147 0.67 13.19 1.08
N SER A 148 0.36 13.08 -0.22
CA SER A 148 -0.92 13.49 -0.77
C SER A 148 -1.92 12.33 -0.73
N LEU A 149 -3.22 12.64 -0.61
CA LEU A 149 -4.28 11.64 -0.78
C LEU A 149 -4.45 11.38 -2.28
N ARG A 150 -3.99 10.21 -2.74
CA ARG A 150 -4.03 9.82 -4.17
C ARG A 150 -5.41 9.31 -4.57
N TRP A 151 -6.07 8.58 -3.66
CA TRP A 151 -7.40 8.06 -3.87
C TRP A 151 -8.10 7.79 -2.54
N GLU A 152 -9.42 7.98 -2.53
CA GLU A 152 -10.31 7.63 -1.42
C GLU A 152 -11.57 7.00 -2.01
N ARG A 153 -12.05 5.93 -1.37
CA ARG A 153 -13.30 5.29 -1.77
C ARG A 153 -14.44 6.27 -1.52
N ALA A 154 -15.25 6.53 -2.55
CA ALA A 154 -16.46 7.32 -2.38
C ALA A 154 -17.34 6.68 -1.28
N CYS A 155 -17.84 7.52 -0.37
CA CYS A 155 -18.90 7.09 0.52
C CYS A 155 -20.14 6.92 -0.35
N GLU A 156 -20.63 5.70 -0.54
CA GLU A 156 -21.98 5.52 -1.04
C GLU A 156 -22.90 6.08 0.05
N GLU A 157 -23.43 7.29 -0.17
CA GLU A 157 -24.62 7.72 0.55
C GLU A 157 -25.68 6.68 0.24
N ALA A 158 -26.07 5.89 1.24
CA ALA A 158 -27.17 4.97 1.11
C ALA A 158 -28.41 5.79 0.72
N GLU A 159 -28.76 5.77 -0.57
CA GLU A 159 -30.06 6.22 -1.03
C GLU A 159 -31.09 5.43 -0.21
N SER A 160 -31.85 6.21 0.56
CA SER A 160 -32.86 5.74 1.51
C SER A 160 -34.09 5.19 0.81
#